data_AF-A0A4R2JA40-F1
#
_entry.id   AF-A0A4R2JA40-F1
#
_cell.length_a   1.000
_cell.length_b   1.000
_cell.length_c   1.000
_cell.angle_alpha   90.00
_cell.angle_beta   90.00
_cell.angle_gamma   90.00
#
_symmetry.space_group_name_H-M   'P 1'
#
loop_
_entity.id
_entity.type
_entity.pdbx_description
1 polymer ?
#
loop_
_entity_poly.entity_id
_entity_poly.type
_entity_poly.pdbx_seq_one_letter_code
_entity_poly.pdbx_strand_id
1 'polypeptide(L)'
;MRGLRDESDRRQECPRAQSGAMLGPMGPMQERNGRTTPRVLNPLWIISLFLGISETTVGIAATQVTGWIQGLFAVSATAFPLLVSGAFFATLWKKPEVLYAPGDFPEHVPVPEFVHGIHRSVSSSLDEVSSVVRDTLESILPAILAPRVPPDAVQDVVGEAVASAQASLESRAIKIDIPRVGASAERVEWIIDQNMTVSNLLDSLWLTHLRELVKPYTYPKQWVLMDRQTGKMFEKVAQLSLNDDDRLLEEIGIVPGMELAVVLKGAPSGQNRKSRPSVDPGMKASQQ
;
A
#
# COMPACT_ATOMS: atom_id res chain seq x y z
N MET A 1 36.17 23.22 -48.19
CA MET A 1 35.71 21.82 -48.32
C MET A 1 34.65 21.60 -47.25
N ARG A 2 33.36 21.62 -47.61
CA ARG A 2 32.46 20.45 -47.77
C ARG A 2 32.39 19.60 -46.48
N GLY A 3 31.25 19.39 -45.83
CA GLY A 3 29.89 19.60 -46.31
C GLY A 3 28.83 19.50 -45.20
N LEU A 4 27.73 20.18 -45.51
CA LEU A 4 26.42 20.09 -44.89
C LEU A 4 25.81 18.71 -45.25
N ARG A 5 25.35 17.95 -44.25
CA ARG A 5 24.34 16.88 -44.39
C ARG A 5 23.09 17.44 -43.70
N ASP A 6 22.13 17.97 -44.45
CA ASP A 6 21.06 17.27 -45.17
C ASP A 6 20.12 16.56 -44.20
N GLU A 7 19.26 17.39 -43.62
CA GLU A 7 18.13 17.09 -42.76
C GLU A 7 16.89 16.97 -43.64
N SER A 8 16.91 15.97 -44.53
CA SER A 8 15.80 15.65 -45.42
C SER A 8 15.01 14.45 -44.90
N ASP A 9 13.78 14.75 -44.52
CA ASP A 9 12.61 14.04 -45.03
C ASP A 9 12.40 12.59 -44.53
N ARG A 10 12.06 12.46 -43.24
CA ARG A 10 11.21 11.35 -42.77
C ARG A 10 9.81 11.86 -42.42
N ARG A 11 9.05 12.18 -43.47
CA ARG A 11 7.60 12.14 -43.42
C ARG A 11 7.18 10.70 -43.13
N GLN A 12 6.83 10.41 -41.88
CA GLN A 12 6.06 9.22 -41.56
C GLN A 12 4.67 9.41 -42.15
N GLU A 13 4.42 8.68 -43.24
CA GLU A 13 3.11 8.53 -43.84
C GLU A 13 2.16 7.90 -42.81
N CYS A 14 1.14 8.66 -42.39
CA CYS A 14 -0.02 8.13 -41.71
C CYS A 14 -0.70 7.09 -42.63
N PRO A 15 -0.89 5.84 -42.19
CA PRO A 15 -1.66 4.88 -42.98
C PRO A 15 -3.12 5.33 -43.07
N ARG A 16 -3.55 5.56 -44.31
CA ARG A 16 -4.93 5.81 -44.74
C ARG A 16 -5.87 4.79 -44.11
N ALA A 17 -6.92 5.31 -43.48
CA ALA A 17 -8.13 4.58 -43.13
C ALA A 17 -8.72 3.90 -44.39
N GLN A 18 -8.62 2.58 -44.45
CA GLN A 18 -9.45 1.76 -45.34
C GLN A 18 -10.84 1.67 -44.72
N SER A 19 -11.71 2.59 -45.16
CA SER A 19 -13.15 2.51 -45.02
C SER A 19 -13.68 1.36 -45.89
N GLY A 20 -13.49 0.12 -45.42
CA GLY A 20 -14.10 -1.08 -45.98
C GLY A 20 -15.53 -1.24 -45.47
N ALA A 21 -16.49 -0.79 -46.27
CA ALA A 21 -17.90 -1.10 -46.11
C ALA A 21 -18.11 -2.62 -46.30
N MET A 22 -18.13 -3.37 -45.20
CA MET A 22 -18.64 -4.74 -45.14
C MET A 22 -20.00 -4.69 -44.46
N LEU A 23 -21.05 -4.55 -45.29
CA LEU A 23 -22.43 -4.88 -44.94
C LEU A 23 -22.51 -6.39 -44.67
N GLY A 24 -22.21 -6.77 -43.43
CA GLY A 24 -22.50 -8.10 -42.91
C GLY A 24 -24.01 -8.30 -42.78
N PRO A 25 -24.51 -9.53 -42.95
CA PRO A 25 -25.94 -9.84 -42.84
C PRO A 25 -26.46 -9.44 -41.46
N MET A 26 -27.55 -8.67 -41.43
CA MET A 26 -28.31 -8.38 -40.22
C MET A 26 -28.70 -9.70 -39.58
N GLY A 27 -27.99 -10.05 -38.51
CA GLY A 27 -28.39 -11.14 -37.63
C GLY A 27 -29.78 -10.88 -37.06
N PRO A 28 -30.53 -11.93 -36.71
CA PRO A 28 -31.88 -11.80 -36.17
C PRO A 28 -31.83 -10.85 -34.99
N MET A 29 -32.69 -9.84 -35.08
CA MET A 29 -32.94 -8.81 -34.08
C MET A 29 -33.17 -9.51 -32.74
N GLN A 30 -32.11 -9.58 -31.94
CA GLN A 30 -32.14 -10.26 -30.66
C GLN A 30 -33.01 -9.39 -29.76
N GLU A 31 -34.25 -9.85 -29.60
CA GLU A 31 -35.26 -9.28 -28.73
C GLU A 31 -34.61 -8.99 -27.39
N ARG A 32 -34.34 -7.70 -27.16
CA ARG A 32 -33.68 -7.19 -25.97
C ARG A 32 -34.68 -7.35 -24.84
N ASN A 33 -34.72 -8.57 -24.32
CA ASN A 33 -35.60 -8.99 -23.25
C ASN A 33 -35.25 -8.10 -22.06
N GLY A 34 -36.06 -7.06 -21.87
CA GLY A 34 -35.88 -6.03 -20.85
C GLY A 34 -36.10 -6.66 -19.50
N ARG A 35 -35.08 -7.39 -19.01
CA ARG A 35 -34.97 -7.75 -17.61
C ARG A 35 -34.83 -6.42 -16.88
N THR A 36 -35.95 -5.90 -16.40
CA THR A 36 -35.97 -4.91 -15.33
C THR A 36 -35.17 -5.53 -14.21
N THR A 37 -33.89 -5.17 -14.11
CA THR A 37 -33.07 -5.50 -12.96
C THR A 37 -33.86 -5.07 -11.74
N PRO A 38 -34.23 -5.98 -10.82
CA PRO A 38 -34.97 -5.61 -9.64
C PRO A 38 -34.23 -4.44 -9.01
N ARG A 39 -34.92 -3.30 -8.86
CA ARG A 39 -34.33 -2.12 -8.22
C ARG A 39 -34.00 -2.56 -6.81
N VAL A 40 -32.74 -2.90 -6.59
CA VAL A 40 -32.19 -3.11 -5.26
C VAL A 40 -32.28 -1.74 -4.62
N LEU A 41 -33.31 -1.54 -3.79
CA LEU A 41 -33.52 -0.30 -3.08
C LEU A 41 -32.27 -0.07 -2.25
N ASN A 42 -31.53 0.99 -2.58
CA ASN A 42 -30.32 1.33 -1.88
C ASN A 42 -30.67 1.45 -0.38
N PRO A 43 -30.02 0.70 0.52
CA PRO A 43 -30.31 0.75 1.96
C PRO A 43 -30.28 2.18 2.52
N LEU A 44 -29.56 3.09 1.86
CA LEU A 44 -29.53 4.52 2.18
C LEU A 44 -30.90 5.20 2.09
N TRP A 45 -31.77 4.79 1.16
CA TRP A 45 -33.13 5.35 1.04
C TRP A 45 -34.05 4.87 2.17
N ILE A 46 -33.86 3.63 2.65
CA ILE A 46 -34.61 3.10 3.79
C ILE A 46 -34.22 3.89 5.05
N ILE A 47 -32.92 4.11 5.27
CA ILE A 47 -32.43 4.89 6.42
C ILE A 47 -32.97 6.32 6.39
N SER A 48 -32.96 7.00 5.23
CA SER A 48 -33.47 8.37 5.14
C SER A 48 -34.98 8.45 5.39
N LEU A 49 -35.76 7.47 4.91
CA LEU A 49 -37.18 7.39 5.18
C LEU A 49 -37.46 7.19 6.69
N PHE A 50 -36.73 6.29 7.34
CA PHE A 50 -36.86 6.06 8.78
C PHE A 50 -36.51 7.31 9.59
N LEU A 51 -35.42 7.99 9.24
CA LEU A 51 -35.02 9.23 9.90
C LEU A 51 -36.10 10.32 9.75
N GLY A 52 -36.67 10.49 8.56
CA GLY A 52 -37.74 11.47 8.33
C GLY A 52 -39.01 11.17 9.13
N ILE A 53 -39.42 9.90 9.22
CA ILE A 53 -40.58 9.48 10.02
C ILE A 53 -40.30 9.64 11.52
N SER A 54 -39.12 9.25 11.99
CA SER A 54 -38.71 9.40 13.38
C SER A 54 -38.64 10.87 13.79
N GLU A 55 -38.04 11.73 12.97
CA GLU A 55 -37.97 13.17 13.21
C GLU A 55 -39.37 13.79 13.28
N THR A 56 -40.25 13.46 12.32
CA THR A 56 -41.63 13.96 12.29
C THR A 56 -42.40 13.52 13.55
N THR A 57 -42.28 12.24 13.93
CA THR A 57 -42.97 11.69 15.11
C THR A 57 -42.46 12.33 16.40
N VAL A 58 -41.15 12.50 16.53
CA VAL A 58 -40.52 13.16 17.68
C VAL A 58 -40.93 14.64 17.75
N GLY A 59 -40.97 15.33 16.60
CA GLY A 59 -41.43 16.71 16.51
C GLY A 59 -42.88 16.89 16.97
N ILE A 60 -43.79 16.01 16.52
CA ILE A 60 -45.19 16.04 16.95
C ILE A 60 -45.30 15.78 18.45
N ALA A 61 -44.66 14.72 18.95
CA ALA A 61 -44.66 14.40 20.38
C ALA A 61 -44.10 15.55 21.24
N ALA A 62 -43.03 16.21 20.78
CA ALA A 62 -42.42 17.34 21.49
C ALA A 62 -43.37 18.53 21.67
N THR A 63 -44.33 18.75 20.75
CA THR A 63 -45.32 19.85 20.86
C THR A 63 -46.46 19.55 21.84
N GLN A 64 -46.72 18.28 22.13
CA GLN A 64 -47.82 17.86 23.00
C GLN A 64 -47.40 17.67 24.47
N VAL A 65 -46.09 17.61 24.73
CA VAL A 65 -45.55 17.35 26.06
C VAL A 65 -45.12 18.67 26.70
N THR A 66 -45.58 18.91 27.93
CA THR A 66 -45.18 20.08 28.72
C THR A 66 -44.57 19.66 30.06
N GLY A 67 -43.78 20.55 30.66
CA GLY A 67 -43.18 20.34 31.97
C GLY A 67 -42.02 19.34 31.94
N TRP A 68 -41.81 18.63 33.06
CA TRP A 68 -40.66 17.74 33.25
C TRP A 68 -40.60 16.57 32.26
N ILE A 69 -41.77 16.12 31.77
CA ILE A 69 -41.91 15.03 30.80
C ILE A 69 -41.26 15.42 29.46
N GLN A 70 -41.28 16.72 29.10
CA GLN A 70 -40.64 17.23 27.89
C GLN A 70 -39.12 17.06 27.95
N GLY A 71 -38.52 17.30 29.12
CA GLY A 71 -37.11 17.06 29.35
C GLY A 71 -36.75 15.58 29.25
N LEU A 72 -37.56 14.70 29.85
CA LEU A 72 -37.35 13.24 29.78
C LEU A 72 -37.45 12.73 28.33
N PHE A 73 -38.44 13.25 27.60
CA PHE A 73 -38.64 12.95 26.19
C PHE A 73 -37.46 13.43 25.33
N ALA A 74 -37.00 14.67 25.53
CA ALA A 74 -35.85 15.22 24.81
C ALA A 74 -34.57 14.40 25.05
N VAL A 75 -34.27 14.05 26.31
CA VAL A 75 -33.11 13.22 26.68
C VAL A 75 -33.21 11.84 26.05
N SER A 76 -34.38 11.20 26.11
CA SER A 76 -34.60 9.89 25.48
C SER A 76 -34.41 9.97 23.96
N ALA A 77 -34.96 11.01 23.32
CA ALA A 77 -34.89 11.22 21.88
C ALA A 77 -33.48 11.51 21.36
N THR A 78 -32.60 12.14 22.16
CA THR A 78 -31.19 12.33 21.78
C THR A 78 -30.29 11.15 22.20
N ALA A 79 -30.52 10.57 23.39
CA ALA A 79 -29.68 9.49 23.90
C ALA A 79 -29.83 8.21 23.08
N PHE A 80 -31.03 7.88 22.61
CA PHE A 80 -31.27 6.65 21.87
C PHE A 80 -30.51 6.58 20.53
N PRO A 81 -30.58 7.58 19.61
CA PRO A 81 -29.77 7.59 18.39
C PRO A 81 -28.26 7.57 18.66
N LEU A 82 -27.79 8.26 19.70
CA LEU A 82 -26.38 8.24 20.09
C LEU A 82 -25.94 6.84 20.54
N LEU A 83 -26.77 6.15 21.33
CA LEU A 83 -26.50 4.77 21.76
C LEU A 83 -26.48 3.80 20.59
N VAL A 84 -27.48 3.89 19.70
CA VAL A 84 -27.57 3.02 18.51
C VAL A 84 -26.40 3.29 17.56
N SER A 85 -26.09 4.56 17.29
CA SER A 85 -24.94 4.93 16.46
C SER A 85 -23.62 4.48 17.08
N GLY A 86 -23.46 4.64 18.40
CA GLY A 86 -22.28 4.16 19.13
C GLY A 86 -22.13 2.64 19.06
N ALA A 87 -23.22 1.89 19.25
CA ALA A 87 -23.25 0.43 19.11
C ALA A 87 -22.95 -0.02 17.67
N PHE A 88 -23.46 0.71 16.67
CA PHE A 88 -23.15 0.49 15.26
C PHE A 88 -21.66 0.67 14.98
N PHE A 89 -21.08 1.81 15.36
CA PHE A 89 -19.64 2.06 15.19
C PHE A 89 -18.78 1.07 15.98
N ALA A 90 -19.18 0.69 17.19
CA ALA A 90 -18.49 -0.33 17.97
C ALA A 90 -18.54 -1.71 17.28
N THR A 91 -19.63 -2.03 16.59
CA THR A 91 -19.76 -3.26 15.79
C THR A 91 -18.87 -3.18 14.55
N LEU A 92 -18.85 -2.04 13.86
CA LEU A 92 -17.97 -1.80 12.71
C LEU A 92 -16.50 -1.91 13.09
N TRP A 93 -16.12 -1.39 14.25
CA TRP A 93 -14.75 -1.49 14.75
C TRP A 93 -14.30 -2.95 14.95
N LYS A 94 -15.23 -3.84 15.32
CA LYS A 94 -14.94 -5.27 15.51
C LYS A 94 -15.09 -6.09 14.23
N LYS A 95 -15.87 -5.62 13.25
CA LYS A 95 -16.22 -6.35 12.03
C LYS A 95 -16.42 -5.41 10.83
N PRO A 96 -15.34 -4.83 10.29
CA PRO A 96 -15.44 -3.93 9.13
C PRO A 96 -16.01 -4.64 7.88
N GLU A 97 -15.89 -5.97 7.82
CA GLU A 97 -16.35 -6.84 6.73
C GLU A 97 -17.87 -6.77 6.49
N VAL A 98 -18.66 -6.36 7.48
CA VAL A 98 -20.13 -6.35 7.42
C VAL A 98 -20.68 -5.17 6.60
N LEU A 99 -19.84 -4.21 6.23
CA LEU A 99 -20.25 -3.03 5.46
C LEU A 99 -20.47 -3.29 3.96
N TYR A 100 -19.96 -4.39 3.44
CA TYR A 100 -20.01 -4.69 2.02
C TYR A 100 -20.93 -5.88 1.79
N ALA A 101 -21.92 -5.72 0.91
CA ALA A 101 -22.73 -6.85 0.50
C ALA A 101 -21.88 -7.80 -0.35
N PRO A 102 -22.15 -9.12 -0.35
CA PRO A 102 -21.43 -10.08 -1.20
C PRO A 102 -21.38 -9.70 -2.70
N GLY A 103 -22.35 -8.90 -3.16
CA GLY A 103 -22.40 -8.39 -4.54
C GLY A 103 -21.60 -7.11 -4.80
N ASP A 104 -21.07 -6.45 -3.76
CA ASP A 104 -20.15 -5.31 -3.91
C ASP A 104 -18.71 -5.77 -4.17
N PHE A 105 -18.44 -7.06 -3.93
CA PHE A 105 -17.16 -7.68 -4.27
C PHE A 105 -17.16 -8.07 -5.75
N PRO A 106 -16.03 -7.91 -6.46
CA PRO A 106 -15.89 -8.46 -7.79
C PRO A 106 -16.16 -9.97 -7.76
N GLU A 107 -16.95 -10.50 -8.70
CA GLU A 107 -17.36 -11.93 -8.74
C GLU A 107 -16.19 -12.93 -8.68
N HIS A 108 -14.98 -12.48 -8.98
CA HIS A 108 -13.77 -13.30 -9.04
C HIS A 108 -12.88 -13.24 -7.77
N VAL A 109 -13.25 -12.45 -6.75
CA VAL A 109 -12.45 -12.32 -5.52
C VAL A 109 -13.26 -12.81 -4.31
N PRO A 110 -12.89 -13.94 -3.68
CA PRO A 110 -13.56 -14.40 -2.48
C PRO A 110 -13.36 -13.39 -1.33
N VAL A 111 -14.43 -13.08 -0.60
CA VAL A 111 -14.45 -12.08 0.49
C VAL A 111 -13.31 -12.23 1.50
N PRO A 112 -12.93 -13.44 1.96
CA PRO A 112 -11.82 -13.60 2.88
C PRO A 112 -10.48 -13.09 2.33
N GLU A 113 -10.23 -13.24 1.02
CA GLU A 113 -8.98 -12.77 0.40
C GLU A 113 -8.92 -11.25 0.31
N PHE A 114 -10.06 -10.60 0.04
CA PHE A 114 -10.13 -9.14 0.00
C PHE A 114 -9.88 -8.52 1.38
N VAL A 115 -10.53 -9.06 2.42
CA VAL A 115 -10.33 -8.62 3.80
C VAL A 115 -8.89 -8.87 4.25
N HIS A 116 -8.35 -10.03 3.89
CA HIS A 116 -6.95 -10.34 4.16
C HIS A 116 -6.03 -9.32 3.47
N GLY A 117 -6.29 -8.96 2.22
CA GLY A 117 -5.55 -7.92 1.48
C GLY A 117 -5.58 -6.54 2.13
N ILE A 118 -6.74 -6.12 2.68
CA ILE A 118 -6.86 -4.84 3.41
C ILE A 118 -6.00 -4.85 4.69
N HIS A 119 -5.95 -5.98 5.40
CA HIS A 119 -5.15 -6.10 6.62
C HIS A 119 -3.66 -6.35 6.35
N ARG A 120 -3.30 -6.95 5.20
CA ARG A 120 -1.92 -7.28 4.82
C ARG A 120 -1.17 -6.13 4.15
N SER A 121 -1.88 -5.16 3.56
CA SER A 121 -1.30 -4.06 2.77
C SER A 121 -0.31 -3.18 3.54
N VAL A 122 -0.33 -3.23 4.87
CA VAL A 122 0.51 -2.35 5.71
C VAL A 122 1.90 -2.94 6.00
N SER A 123 2.12 -4.25 5.81
CA SER A 123 3.42 -4.86 6.19
C SER A 123 3.79 -6.16 5.47
N SER A 124 3.18 -6.49 4.32
CA SER A 124 3.54 -7.72 3.59
C SER A 124 5.04 -7.75 3.30
N SER A 125 5.78 -8.57 4.04
CA SER A 125 7.21 -8.78 3.82
C SER A 125 7.42 -9.34 2.42
N LEU A 126 8.51 -8.95 1.77
CA LEU A 126 8.85 -9.41 0.43
C LEU A 126 8.89 -10.95 0.34
N ASP A 127 9.22 -11.62 1.44
CA ASP A 127 9.21 -13.08 1.58
C ASP A 127 7.80 -13.69 1.41
N GLU A 128 6.77 -13.04 1.93
CA GLU A 128 5.39 -13.50 1.79
C GLU A 128 4.87 -13.30 0.36
N VAL A 129 5.18 -12.16 -0.25
CA VAL A 129 4.76 -11.89 -1.64
C VAL A 129 5.50 -12.82 -2.60
N SER A 130 6.80 -13.01 -2.40
CA SER A 130 7.63 -13.88 -3.25
C SER A 130 7.23 -15.35 -3.17
N SER A 131 6.84 -15.85 -1.98
CA SER A 131 6.31 -17.21 -1.82
C SER A 131 4.97 -17.40 -2.53
N VAL A 132 4.02 -16.47 -2.39
CA VAL A 132 2.73 -16.54 -3.09
C VAL A 132 2.91 -16.48 -4.61
N VAL A 133 3.77 -15.59 -5.11
CA VAL A 133 4.07 -15.47 -6.54
C VAL A 133 4.70 -16.77 -7.05
N ARG A 134 5.66 -17.32 -6.31
CA ARG A 134 6.30 -18.59 -6.64
C ARG A 134 5.30 -19.74 -6.69
N ASP A 135 4.48 -19.92 -5.67
CA ASP A 135 3.49 -21.00 -5.60
C ASP A 135 2.45 -20.90 -6.73
N THR A 136 2.06 -19.66 -7.07
CA THR A 136 1.14 -19.40 -8.18
C THR A 136 1.77 -19.73 -9.54
N LEU A 137 3.02 -19.34 -9.76
CA LEU A 137 3.76 -19.64 -10.99
C LEU A 137 4.00 -21.15 -11.13
N GLU A 138 4.44 -21.82 -10.06
CA GLU A 138 4.70 -23.26 -10.04
C GLU A 138 3.41 -24.08 -10.24
N SER A 139 2.24 -23.59 -9.82
CA SER A 139 0.97 -24.31 -10.00
C SER A 139 0.30 -24.07 -11.36
N ILE A 140 0.36 -22.85 -11.91
CA ILE A 140 -0.39 -22.47 -13.12
C ILE A 140 0.43 -22.69 -14.40
N LEU A 141 1.71 -22.31 -14.41
CA LEU A 141 2.52 -22.33 -15.64
C LEU A 141 2.65 -23.73 -16.26
N PRO A 142 2.88 -24.81 -15.50
CA PRO A 142 3.01 -26.15 -16.10
C PRO A 142 1.77 -26.56 -16.89
N ALA A 143 0.57 -26.25 -16.39
CA ALA A 143 -0.69 -26.58 -17.07
C ALA A 143 -0.85 -25.81 -18.40
N ILE A 144 -0.37 -24.57 -18.46
CA ILE A 144 -0.44 -23.72 -19.67
C ILE A 144 0.66 -24.10 -20.68
N LEU A 145 1.84 -24.49 -20.20
CA LEU A 145 3.02 -24.77 -21.03
C LEU A 145 3.09 -26.21 -21.55
N ALA A 146 2.52 -27.19 -20.83
CA ALA A 146 2.54 -28.61 -21.22
C ALA A 146 2.10 -28.90 -22.68
N PRO A 147 1.15 -28.16 -23.29
CA PRO A 147 0.79 -28.38 -24.70
C PRO A 147 1.79 -27.80 -25.72
N ARG A 148 2.70 -26.93 -25.27
CA ARG A 148 3.54 -26.08 -26.15
C ARG A 148 5.04 -26.31 -26.01
N VAL A 149 5.47 -26.88 -24.88
CA VAL A 149 6.89 -27.01 -24.52
C VAL A 149 7.16 -28.46 -24.11
N PRO A 150 8.31 -29.04 -24.52
CA PRO A 150 8.75 -30.36 -24.05
C PRO A 150 8.77 -30.45 -22.52
N PRO A 151 8.39 -31.59 -21.91
CA PRO A 151 8.26 -31.71 -20.45
C PRO A 151 9.52 -31.35 -19.66
N ASP A 152 10.68 -31.62 -20.24
CA ASP A 152 12.01 -31.29 -19.71
C ASP A 152 12.29 -29.78 -19.73
N ALA A 153 11.77 -29.03 -20.70
CA ALA A 153 11.95 -27.58 -20.80
C ALA A 153 10.93 -26.78 -19.98
N VAL A 154 9.84 -27.39 -19.48
CA VAL A 154 8.84 -26.68 -18.66
C VAL A 154 9.45 -26.18 -17.34
N GLN A 155 10.27 -27.00 -16.68
CA GLN A 155 10.89 -26.63 -15.40
C GLN A 155 11.87 -25.46 -15.55
N ASP A 156 12.63 -25.42 -16.65
CA ASP A 156 13.55 -24.32 -16.94
C ASP A 156 12.80 -23.01 -17.17
N VAL A 157 11.70 -23.05 -17.93
CA VAL A 157 10.86 -21.86 -18.20
C VAL A 157 10.19 -21.35 -16.92
N VAL A 158 9.71 -22.25 -16.05
CA VAL A 158 9.13 -21.87 -14.75
C VAL A 158 10.21 -21.25 -13.85
N GLY A 159 11.40 -21.85 -13.79
CA GLY A 159 12.53 -21.33 -13.03
C GLY A 159 12.95 -19.93 -13.49
N GLU A 160 13.04 -19.71 -14.81
CA GLU A 160 13.35 -18.40 -15.39
C GLU A 160 12.24 -17.38 -15.09
N ALA A 161 10.98 -17.77 -15.19
CA ALA A 161 9.85 -16.89 -14.87
C ALA A 161 9.83 -16.48 -13.38
N VAL A 162 10.11 -17.42 -12.47
CA VAL A 162 10.21 -17.14 -11.03
C VAL A 162 11.41 -16.23 -10.74
N ALA A 163 12.58 -16.52 -11.30
CA ALA A 163 13.77 -15.68 -11.11
C ALA A 163 13.58 -14.25 -11.65
N SER A 164 12.95 -14.11 -12.82
CA SER A 164 12.60 -12.82 -13.42
C SER A 164 11.58 -12.05 -12.56
N ALA A 165 10.56 -12.73 -12.04
CA ALA A 165 9.58 -12.13 -11.14
C ALA A 165 10.23 -11.66 -9.83
N GLN A 166 11.11 -12.47 -9.23
CA GLN A 166 11.85 -12.11 -8.03
C GLN A 166 12.76 -10.91 -8.27
N ALA A 167 13.54 -10.89 -9.36
CA ALA A 167 14.38 -9.76 -9.71
C ALA A 167 13.57 -8.46 -9.91
N SER A 168 12.37 -8.56 -10.50
CA SER A 168 11.44 -7.44 -10.64
C SER A 168 10.93 -6.93 -9.29
N LEU A 169 10.62 -7.82 -8.34
CA LEU A 169 10.21 -7.43 -6.99
C LEU A 169 11.36 -6.80 -6.19
N GLU A 170 12.56 -7.37 -6.26
CA GLU A 170 13.75 -6.81 -5.62
C GLU A 170 14.08 -5.42 -6.15
N SER A 171 13.89 -5.18 -7.45
CA SER A 171 14.08 -3.85 -8.05
C SER A 171 13.08 -2.80 -7.54
N ARG A 172 11.96 -3.24 -6.97
CA ARG A 172 10.90 -2.40 -6.38
C ARG A 172 11.04 -2.22 -4.87
N ALA A 173 11.96 -2.95 -4.24
CA ALA A 173 12.17 -2.89 -2.81
C ALA A 173 13.22 -1.85 -2.42
N ILE A 174 13.05 -1.22 -1.27
CA ILE A 174 14.13 -0.53 -0.57
C ILE A 174 14.63 -1.41 0.56
N LYS A 175 15.92 -1.29 0.86
CA LYS A 175 16.56 -2.03 1.96
C LYS A 175 16.86 -1.05 3.08
N ILE A 176 16.27 -1.25 4.25
CA ILE A 176 16.40 -0.37 5.40
C ILE A 176 17.20 -1.08 6.49
N ASP A 177 18.37 -0.55 6.82
CA ASP A 177 19.16 -1.00 7.96
C ASP A 177 18.64 -0.35 9.25
N ILE A 178 18.21 -1.18 10.18
CA ILE A 178 17.64 -0.77 11.46
C ILE A 178 18.65 -1.10 12.58
N PRO A 179 19.07 -0.11 13.38
CA PRO A 179 20.00 -0.37 14.47
C PRO A 179 19.31 -1.20 15.55
N ARG A 180 19.87 -2.37 15.89
CA ARG A 180 19.45 -3.15 17.06
C ARG A 180 20.33 -2.84 18.26
N VAL A 181 19.74 -2.76 19.44
CA VAL A 181 20.48 -2.58 20.69
C VAL A 181 21.36 -3.82 20.93
N GLY A 182 22.68 -3.66 20.83
CA GLY A 182 23.65 -4.71 21.14
C GLY A 182 23.90 -5.75 20.04
N ALA A 183 23.39 -5.56 18.82
CA ALA A 183 23.59 -6.48 17.70
C ALA A 183 23.94 -5.76 16.39
N SER A 184 24.37 -6.53 15.38
CA SER A 184 24.46 -6.05 14.00
C SER A 184 23.11 -5.49 13.56
N ALA A 185 23.12 -4.44 12.75
CA ALA A 185 21.90 -3.85 12.21
C ALA A 185 21.04 -4.94 11.52
N GLU A 186 19.74 -4.91 11.79
CA GLU A 186 18.77 -5.74 11.11
C GLU A 186 18.44 -5.09 9.78
N ARG A 187 18.58 -5.84 8.69
CA ARG A 187 18.27 -5.36 7.35
C ARG A 187 16.88 -5.81 6.98
N VAL A 188 15.99 -4.86 6.77
CA VAL A 188 14.59 -5.11 6.39
C VAL A 188 14.40 -4.69 4.94
N GLU A 189 13.74 -5.52 4.15
CA GLU A 189 13.37 -5.19 2.77
C GLU A 189 11.90 -4.80 2.71
N TRP A 190 11.63 -3.64 2.09
CA TRP A 190 10.28 -3.07 2.02
C TRP A 190 9.91 -2.79 0.57
N ILE A 191 8.82 -3.37 0.07
CA ILE A 191 8.32 -3.10 -1.28
C ILE A 191 7.66 -1.72 -1.29
N ILE A 192 8.13 -0.83 -2.18
CA ILE A 192 7.50 0.47 -2.37
C ILE A 192 6.42 0.37 -3.44
N ASP A 193 5.22 0.83 -3.10
CA ASP A 193 4.18 1.15 -4.09
C ASP A 193 4.34 2.59 -4.59
N GLN A 194 3.92 2.86 -5.82
CA GLN A 194 3.94 4.20 -6.43
C GLN A 194 3.11 5.22 -5.65
N ASN A 195 2.12 4.74 -4.90
CA ASN A 195 1.24 5.57 -4.07
C ASN A 195 1.69 5.62 -2.60
N MET A 196 2.86 5.06 -2.27
CA MET A 196 3.35 5.06 -0.89
C MET A 196 3.77 6.48 -0.50
N THR A 197 3.10 7.02 0.51
CA THR A 197 3.44 8.31 1.09
C THR A 197 4.57 8.18 2.10
N VAL A 198 5.21 9.31 2.38
CA VAL A 198 6.20 9.43 3.44
C VAL A 198 5.64 8.99 4.79
N SER A 199 4.46 9.51 5.18
CA SER A 199 3.82 9.15 6.45
C SER A 199 3.62 7.64 6.56
N ASN A 200 3.10 6.99 5.51
CA ASN A 200 2.87 5.55 5.52
C ASN A 200 4.17 4.76 5.74
N LEU A 201 5.27 5.15 5.09
CA LEU A 201 6.56 4.49 5.31
C LEU A 201 7.06 4.69 6.74
N LEU A 202 7.03 5.91 7.26
CA LEU A 202 7.55 6.23 8.59
C LEU A 202 6.71 5.57 9.69
N ASP A 203 5.38 5.57 9.54
CA ASP A 203 4.47 4.95 10.49
C ASP A 203 4.61 3.43 10.50
N SER A 204 4.66 2.79 9.33
CA SER A 204 4.89 1.35 9.25
C SER A 204 6.26 0.96 9.80
N LEU A 205 7.32 1.71 9.49
CA LEU A 205 8.65 1.46 10.03
C LEU A 205 8.69 1.64 11.56
N TRP A 206 8.01 2.66 12.08
CA TRP A 206 7.91 2.89 13.51
C TRP A 206 7.14 1.79 14.22
N LEU A 207 5.95 1.46 13.70
CA LEU A 207 5.05 0.49 14.32
C LEU A 207 5.66 -0.90 14.40
N THR A 208 6.36 -1.32 13.33
CA THR A 208 6.88 -2.69 13.20
C THR A 208 8.26 -2.86 13.83
N HIS A 209 9.17 -1.88 13.70
CA HIS A 209 10.58 -2.07 14.05
C HIS A 209 11.16 -1.05 15.04
N LEU A 210 10.69 0.19 15.05
CA LEU A 210 11.31 1.24 15.89
C LEU A 210 10.56 1.52 17.20
N ARG A 211 9.40 0.90 17.44
CA ARG A 211 8.55 1.17 18.62
C ARG A 211 9.28 1.02 19.96
N GLU A 212 10.25 0.10 20.03
CA GLU A 212 11.05 -0.12 21.24
C GLU A 212 12.25 0.85 21.36
N LEU A 213 12.65 1.49 20.27
CA LEU A 213 13.87 2.30 20.17
C LEU A 213 13.58 3.81 20.28
N VAL A 214 12.46 4.27 19.72
CA VAL A 214 12.12 5.70 19.62
C VAL A 214 10.65 5.95 19.95
N LYS A 215 10.38 7.12 20.52
CA LYS A 215 9.01 7.53 20.85
C LYS A 215 8.21 7.86 19.57
N PRO A 216 6.87 7.72 19.56
CA PRO A 216 6.05 8.11 18.42
C PRO A 216 6.20 9.60 18.12
N TYR A 217 6.01 9.98 16.84
CA TYR A 217 6.06 11.38 16.36
C TYR A 217 7.37 12.12 16.66
N THR A 218 8.49 11.38 16.70
CA THR A 218 9.81 11.96 16.97
C THR A 218 10.70 12.08 15.75
N TYR A 219 10.23 11.74 14.54
CA TYR A 219 10.92 12.06 13.30
C TYR A 219 10.81 13.58 13.00
N PRO A 220 11.87 14.27 12.55
CA PRO A 220 13.26 13.84 12.37
C PRO A 220 14.15 14.12 13.60
N LYS A 221 13.56 14.33 14.79
CA LYS A 221 14.24 14.79 16.02
C LYS A 221 15.07 13.71 16.71
N GLN A 222 14.51 12.52 16.92
CA GLN A 222 15.17 11.39 17.57
C GLN A 222 15.75 10.38 16.59
N TRP A 223 15.29 10.38 15.35
CA TRP A 223 15.80 9.50 14.31
C TRP A 223 15.56 10.11 12.93
N VAL A 224 16.37 9.70 11.96
CA VAL A 224 16.27 10.14 10.57
C VAL A 224 16.65 8.99 9.64
N LEU A 225 16.06 8.95 8.45
CA LEU A 225 16.52 8.07 7.37
C LEU A 225 17.73 8.69 6.68
N MET A 226 18.74 7.88 6.41
CA MET A 226 19.94 8.25 5.68
C MET A 226 20.12 7.32 4.49
N ASP A 227 20.32 7.88 3.30
CA ASP A 227 20.78 7.09 2.17
C ASP A 227 22.22 6.61 2.43
N ARG A 228 22.45 5.29 2.39
CA ARG A 228 23.76 4.66 2.61
C ARG A 228 24.78 5.06 1.55
N GLN A 229 24.34 5.24 0.31
CA GLN A 229 25.25 5.49 -0.81
C GLN A 229 25.70 6.94 -0.83
N THR A 230 24.75 7.87 -0.71
CA THR A 230 25.05 9.31 -0.79
C THR A 230 25.35 9.96 0.56
N GLY A 231 24.98 9.30 1.67
CA GLY A 231 25.01 9.90 3.01
C GLY A 231 23.96 10.99 3.22
N LYS A 232 23.03 11.19 2.27
CA LYS A 232 21.99 12.22 2.36
C LYS A 232 21.01 11.87 3.48
N MET A 233 20.84 12.80 4.41
CA MET A 233 19.86 12.71 5.49
C MET A 233 18.51 13.27 5.04
N PHE A 234 17.43 12.53 5.25
CA PHE A 234 16.07 12.92 4.88
C PHE A 234 15.38 13.74 5.99
N GLU A 235 16.01 14.82 6.46
CA GLU A 235 15.50 15.60 7.61
C GLU A 235 14.25 16.45 7.29
N LYS A 236 14.07 16.84 6.03
CA LYS A 236 12.96 17.71 5.60
C LYS A 236 11.64 16.95 5.34
N VAL A 237 11.59 15.69 5.78
CA VAL A 237 10.55 14.71 5.44
C VAL A 237 9.46 14.60 6.52
N ALA A 238 9.49 15.45 7.55
CA ALA A 238 8.34 15.62 8.47
C ALA A 238 8.34 16.99 9.17
N GLN A 239 8.86 18.02 8.49
CA GLN A 239 8.92 19.38 9.08
C GLN A 239 7.56 20.09 9.08
N LEU A 240 6.57 19.56 8.37
CA LEU A 240 5.19 20.03 8.44
C LEU A 240 4.57 19.53 9.75
N SER A 241 4.79 20.32 10.79
CA SER A 241 4.19 20.21 12.12
C SER A 241 2.77 19.61 12.11
N LEU A 242 2.63 18.47 12.79
CA LEU A 242 1.36 17.80 13.17
C LEU A 242 0.50 17.20 12.05
N ASN A 243 0.83 17.41 10.77
CA ASN A 243 0.05 16.85 9.66
C ASN A 243 0.82 15.73 8.98
N ASP A 244 0.08 14.70 8.58
CA ASP A 244 0.59 13.61 7.77
C ASP A 244 1.30 14.16 6.51
N ASP A 245 2.50 13.66 6.24
CA ASP A 245 3.26 13.98 5.03
C ASP A 245 2.78 13.07 3.91
N ASP A 246 1.77 13.57 3.19
CA ASP A 246 1.11 12.87 2.08
C ASP A 246 1.94 12.88 0.78
N ARG A 247 3.14 13.48 0.79
CA ARG A 247 4.03 13.43 -0.38
C ARG A 247 4.45 12.01 -0.67
N LEU A 248 4.58 11.69 -1.95
CA LEU A 248 5.07 10.39 -2.40
C LEU A 248 6.56 10.24 -2.07
N LEU A 249 7.00 9.00 -1.84
CA LEU A 249 8.42 8.71 -1.60
C LEU A 249 9.32 9.19 -2.76
N GLU A 250 8.86 9.07 -4.01
CA GLU A 250 9.62 9.53 -5.17
C GLU A 250 9.86 11.06 -5.15
N GLU A 251 8.89 11.84 -4.66
CA GLU A 251 9.00 13.31 -4.61
C GLU A 251 10.09 13.80 -3.66
N ILE A 252 10.38 13.04 -2.61
CA ILE A 252 11.47 13.33 -1.67
C ILE A 252 12.80 12.70 -2.11
N GLY A 253 12.79 12.00 -3.25
CA GLY A 253 13.92 11.28 -3.80
C GLY A 253 14.19 9.96 -3.09
N ILE A 254 13.16 9.30 -2.55
CA ILE A 254 13.18 7.89 -2.14
C ILE A 254 12.56 7.04 -3.26
N VAL A 255 13.41 6.48 -4.11
CA VAL A 255 13.08 5.55 -5.19
C VAL A 255 13.39 4.09 -4.81
N PRO A 256 12.79 3.11 -5.49
CA PRO A 256 13.13 1.71 -5.33
C PRO A 256 14.61 1.37 -5.59
N GLY A 257 15.09 0.30 -4.97
CA GLY A 257 16.48 -0.16 -5.03
C GLY A 257 17.44 0.59 -4.09
N MET A 258 16.98 1.62 -3.40
CA MET A 258 17.83 2.34 -2.44
C MET A 258 18.11 1.56 -1.17
N GLU A 259 19.28 1.83 -0.62
CA GLU A 259 19.71 1.36 0.68
C GLU A 259 19.64 2.51 1.68
N LEU A 260 18.69 2.42 2.62
CA LEU A 260 18.50 3.39 3.67
C LEU A 260 19.03 2.85 5.00
N ALA A 261 19.40 3.74 5.90
CA ALA A 261 19.74 3.40 7.27
C ALA A 261 19.00 4.32 8.23
N VAL A 262 18.47 3.74 9.31
CA VAL A 262 17.89 4.50 10.41
C VAL A 262 19.02 4.99 11.32
N VAL A 263 19.16 6.31 11.45
CA VAL A 263 20.17 6.94 12.30
C VAL A 263 19.49 7.56 13.51
N LEU A 264 19.80 7.05 14.71
CA LEU A 264 19.29 7.59 15.97
C LEU A 264 20.05 8.87 16.35
N LYS A 265 19.32 9.96 16.57
CA LYS A 265 19.84 11.25 17.04
C LYS A 265 19.76 11.30 18.56
N GLY A 266 20.90 11.53 19.20
CA GLY A 266 20.96 11.70 20.66
C GLY A 266 21.22 10.41 21.44
N ALA A 267 21.47 9.27 20.78
CA ALA A 267 22.23 8.21 21.43
C ALA A 267 23.59 8.81 21.81
N PRO A 268 24.00 8.79 23.09
CA PRO A 268 25.30 9.32 23.49
C PRO A 268 26.33 8.61 22.62
N SER A 269 27.12 9.39 21.89
CA SER A 269 28.12 8.93 20.91
C SER A 269 29.28 8.18 21.61
N GLY A 270 28.95 7.18 22.40
CA GLY A 270 29.85 6.34 23.17
C GLY A 270 30.40 5.23 22.29
N GLN A 271 31.10 5.60 21.22
CA GLN A 271 32.16 4.84 20.56
C GLN A 271 32.47 5.46 19.20
N ASN A 272 33.01 6.67 19.20
CA ASN A 272 34.07 6.99 18.25
C ASN A 272 35.32 6.20 18.70
N ARG A 273 35.27 4.87 18.61
CA ARG A 273 36.46 4.02 18.60
C ARG A 273 37.10 4.32 17.25
N LYS A 274 37.80 5.46 17.21
CA LYS A 274 38.87 5.73 16.28
C LYS A 274 39.68 4.45 16.27
N SER A 275 39.55 3.66 15.21
CA SER A 275 40.45 2.58 14.87
C SER A 275 41.80 3.25 14.84
N ARG A 276 42.53 3.19 15.96
CA ARG A 276 43.94 3.56 15.97
C ARG A 276 44.54 2.69 14.87
N PRO A 277 45.18 3.27 13.84
CA PRO A 277 46.01 2.46 12.98
C PRO A 277 46.95 1.71 13.92
N SER A 278 46.93 0.38 13.81
CA SER A 278 47.87 -0.49 14.51
C SER A 278 49.26 0.01 14.17
N VAL A 279 49.87 0.76 15.10
CA VAL A 279 51.27 1.11 15.04
C VAL A 279 51.99 -0.20 15.28
N ASP A 280 52.46 -0.78 14.19
CA ASP A 280 53.33 -1.95 14.17
C ASP A 280 54.57 -1.64 15.04
N PRO A 281 54.76 -2.30 16.20
CA PRO A 281 55.93 -2.07 17.02
C PRO A 281 57.11 -2.74 16.33
N GLY A 282 57.92 -1.89 15.70
CA GLY A 282 59.09 -2.27 14.92
C GLY A 282 59.96 -3.34 15.58
N MET A 283 60.37 -4.29 14.73
CA MET A 283 61.78 -4.59 14.45
C MET A 283 62.75 -4.10 15.54
N LYS A 284 63.03 -4.96 16.51
CA LYS A 284 64.33 -4.94 17.19
C LYS A 284 65.16 -6.12 16.71
N ALA A 285 66.21 -5.72 16.00
CA ALA A 285 67.50 -6.35 15.80
C ALA A 285 67.79 -7.63 16.63
N SER A 286 68.25 -8.66 15.92
CA SER A 286 69.28 -9.58 16.41
C SER A 286 70.37 -9.71 15.36
N GLN A 287 71.47 -8.98 15.59
CA GLN A 287 72.81 -9.40 15.20
C GLN A 287 73.31 -10.32 16.32
N GLN A 288 73.64 -11.57 15.99
CA GLN A 288 74.84 -12.33 16.38
C GLN A 288 74.73 -13.76 15.90
#